data_AF-A0A6S7GQH2-F1
#
_entry.id   AF-A0A6S7GQH2-F1
#
_cell.length_a   1.000
_cell.length_b   1.000
_cell.length_c   1.000
_cell.angle_alpha   90.00
_cell.angle_beta   90.00
_cell.angle_gamma   90.00
#
_symmetry.space_group_name_H-M   'P 1'
#
loop_
_entity.id
_entity.type
_entity.pdbx_description
1 polymer ?
#
loop_
_entity_poly.entity_id
_entity_poly.type
_entity_poly.pdbx_seq_one_letter_code
_entity_poly.pdbx_strand_id
1 'polypeptide(L)'
;MEWTMEHNIIYCRDILLVNPFQSKKGSVERGSLWTQIADNMNSLVSPKFIVTKRSVQEHLAVLQKKYQKKMRQEEEASGISLEKTELDILLEEIYVAEQIGEAEQEEASRMNQEKTDQEQARADDVRWTAMETFAETQKRNGEEKEKKTKRKRRSGEMVDYLKEKFESEQKV
;
A
#
# COMPACT_ATOMS: atom_id res chain seq x y z
N MET A 1 21.95 25.51 -21.37
CA MET A 1 21.30 26.74 -20.89
C MET A 1 21.68 26.92 -19.43
N GLU A 2 21.89 28.16 -18.98
CA GLU A 2 22.16 28.46 -17.57
C GLU A 2 20.86 28.82 -16.84
N TRP A 3 20.67 28.24 -15.65
CA TRP A 3 19.51 28.53 -14.80
C TRP A 3 19.78 29.75 -13.93
N THR A 4 19.14 30.86 -14.24
CA THR A 4 19.19 32.06 -13.37
C THR A 4 18.12 32.00 -12.28
N MET A 5 18.15 32.95 -11.35
CA MET A 5 17.13 33.06 -10.30
C MET A 5 15.72 33.21 -10.87
N GLU A 6 15.56 34.03 -11.91
CA GLU A 6 14.28 34.22 -12.61
C GLU A 6 13.77 32.91 -13.23
N HIS A 7 14.66 32.14 -13.87
CA HIS A 7 14.31 30.81 -14.40
C HIS A 7 13.81 29.87 -13.30
N ASN A 8 14.49 29.86 -12.15
CA ASN A 8 14.12 28.99 -11.03
C ASN A 8 12.76 29.36 -10.44
N ILE A 9 12.46 30.65 -10.30
CA ILE A 9 11.17 31.12 -9.77
C ILE A 9 10.03 30.70 -10.71
N ILE A 10 10.16 30.97 -12.01
CA ILE A 10 9.16 30.59 -13.01
C ILE A 10 8.98 29.07 -13.04
N TYR A 11 10.08 28.32 -13.00
CA TYR A 11 10.07 26.87 -12.98
C TYR A 11 9.33 26.31 -11.76
N CYS A 12 9.65 26.78 -10.57
CA CYS A 12 9.01 26.29 -9.35
C CYS A 12 7.51 26.64 -9.32
N ARG A 13 7.11 27.81 -9.82
CA ARG A 13 5.69 28.15 -9.98
C ARG A 13 4.96 27.21 -10.93
N ASP A 14 5.56 26.87 -12.08
CA ASP A 14 4.96 25.94 -13.05
C ASP A 14 4.86 24.51 -12.49
N ILE A 15 5.85 24.07 -11.70
CA ILE A 15 5.77 22.78 -10.97
C ILE A 15 4.56 22.76 -10.02
N LEU A 16 4.35 23.83 -9.25
CA LEU A 16 3.22 23.91 -8.31
C LEU A 16 1.88 23.96 -9.05
N LEU A 17 1.82 24.63 -10.20
CA LEU A 17 0.62 24.71 -11.04
C LEU A 17 0.25 23.35 -11.64
N VAL A 18 1.21 22.66 -12.24
CA VAL A 18 1.00 21.35 -12.87
C VAL A 18 0.87 20.24 -11.82
N ASN A 19 1.54 20.42 -10.68
CA ASN A 19 1.61 19.50 -9.55
C ASN A 19 1.85 18.04 -9.96
N PRO A 20 3.06 17.66 -10.39
CA PRO A 20 3.39 16.29 -10.76
C PRO A 20 3.34 15.30 -9.57
N PHE A 21 3.20 15.79 -8.34
CA PHE A 21 3.23 14.98 -7.13
C PHE A 21 1.90 14.28 -6.84
N GLN A 22 0.79 14.80 -7.35
CA GLN A 22 -0.54 14.16 -7.25
C GLN A 22 -0.58 12.78 -7.92
N SER A 23 0.22 12.58 -8.96
CA SER A 23 0.28 11.31 -9.68
C SER A 23 1.33 10.37 -9.08
N LYS A 24 1.03 9.06 -9.13
CA LYS A 24 1.88 8.01 -8.58
C LYS A 24 3.33 8.11 -9.06
N LYS A 25 4.30 7.98 -8.15
CA LYS A 25 5.72 7.94 -8.49
C LYS A 25 6.00 6.82 -9.50
N GLY A 26 6.72 7.17 -10.58
CA GLY A 26 7.02 6.24 -11.67
C GLY A 26 5.88 5.96 -12.66
N SER A 27 4.70 6.56 -12.49
CA SER A 27 3.60 6.42 -13.45
C SER A 27 3.87 7.14 -14.76
N VAL A 28 3.23 6.66 -15.84
CA VAL A 28 3.25 7.32 -17.15
C VAL A 28 2.63 8.71 -17.06
N GLU A 29 1.55 8.85 -16.29
CA GLU A 29 0.86 10.13 -16.04
C GLU A 29 1.77 11.17 -15.41
N ARG A 30 2.45 10.83 -14.30
CA ARG A 30 3.48 11.71 -13.71
C ARG A 30 4.55 12.04 -14.72
N GLY A 31 4.95 11.06 -15.53
CA GLY A 31 5.87 11.25 -16.63
C GLY A 31 5.39 12.26 -17.68
N SER A 32 4.10 12.33 -17.96
CA SER A 32 3.46 13.28 -18.87
C SER A 32 3.42 14.68 -18.27
N LEU A 33 3.11 14.81 -16.98
CA LEU A 33 3.11 16.10 -16.27
C LEU A 33 4.51 16.75 -16.30
N TRP A 34 5.58 15.97 -16.15
CA TRP A 34 6.94 16.49 -16.32
C TRP A 34 7.28 16.90 -17.75
N THR A 35 6.73 16.21 -18.75
CA THR A 35 6.87 16.63 -20.16
C THR A 35 6.14 17.95 -20.38
N GLN A 36 4.92 18.08 -19.86
CA GLN A 36 4.13 19.31 -19.93
C GLN A 36 4.87 20.51 -19.32
N ILE A 37 5.51 20.35 -18.16
CA ILE A 37 6.32 21.41 -17.55
C ILE A 37 7.48 21.82 -18.46
N ALA A 38 8.17 20.86 -19.08
CA ALA A 38 9.25 21.16 -20.02
C ALA A 38 8.74 21.92 -21.26
N ASP A 39 7.58 21.53 -21.79
CA ASP A 39 6.95 22.17 -22.95
C ASP A 39 6.47 23.59 -22.60
N ASN A 40 5.81 23.76 -21.46
CA ASN A 40 5.40 25.07 -20.92
C ASN A 40 6.61 26.01 -20.85
N MET A 41 7.72 25.56 -20.26
CA MET A 41 8.92 26.38 -20.14
C MET A 41 9.53 26.71 -21.50
N ASN A 42 9.66 25.72 -22.40
CA ASN A 42 10.21 25.95 -23.75
C ASN A 42 9.33 26.87 -24.62
N SER A 43 8.04 27.02 -24.29
CA SER A 43 7.13 27.95 -24.98
C SER A 43 7.36 29.42 -24.60
N LEU A 44 8.07 29.69 -23.50
CA LEU A 44 8.33 31.05 -23.02
C LEU A 44 9.39 31.75 -23.89
N VAL A 45 9.09 32.99 -24.26
CA VAL A 45 9.98 33.84 -25.06
C VAL A 45 11.07 34.49 -24.19
N SER A 46 10.71 34.89 -22.97
CA SER A 46 11.61 35.50 -21.99
C SER A 46 11.14 35.16 -20.58
N PRO A 47 12.01 34.58 -19.73
CA PRO A 47 13.29 34.00 -20.09
C PRO A 47 13.16 32.81 -21.07
N LYS A 48 14.13 32.64 -21.97
CA LYS A 48 14.08 31.60 -23.02
C LYS A 48 14.59 30.27 -22.48
N PHE A 49 13.74 29.24 -22.43
CA PHE A 49 14.16 27.91 -22.02
C PHE A 49 14.58 27.00 -23.17
N ILE A 50 15.56 26.14 -22.88
CA ILE A 50 15.97 25.00 -23.73
C ILE A 50 16.17 23.82 -22.79
N VAL A 51 15.07 23.14 -22.47
CA VAL A 51 15.02 22.08 -21.47
C VAL A 51 14.35 20.82 -22.02
N THR A 52 14.65 19.68 -21.41
CA THR A 52 13.99 18.40 -21.62
C THR A 52 13.30 17.96 -20.33
N LYS A 53 12.36 17.01 -20.41
CA LYS A 53 11.79 16.34 -19.24
C LYS A 53 12.84 15.92 -18.21
N ARG A 54 13.96 15.36 -18.68
CA ARG A 54 15.05 14.90 -17.81
C ARG A 54 15.73 16.07 -17.10
N SER A 55 16.09 17.11 -17.84
CA SER A 55 16.81 18.25 -17.27
C SER A 55 15.98 19.00 -16.25
N VAL A 56 14.65 19.11 -16.42
CA VAL A 56 13.80 19.75 -15.42
C VAL A 56 13.76 18.94 -14.13
N GLN A 57 13.55 17.62 -14.23
CA GLN A 57 13.55 16.73 -13.06
C GLN A 57 14.88 16.76 -12.30
N GLU A 58 16.01 16.65 -13.01
CA GLU A 58 17.35 16.70 -12.41
C GLU A 58 17.61 18.07 -11.77
N HIS A 59 17.15 19.16 -12.40
CA HIS A 59 17.32 20.51 -11.87
C HIS A 59 16.53 20.75 -10.58
N LEU A 60 15.30 20.21 -10.47
CA LEU A 60 14.56 20.29 -9.21
C LEU A 60 15.31 19.59 -8.07
N ALA A 61 15.86 18.40 -8.32
CA ALA A 61 16.66 17.69 -7.32
C ALA A 61 17.91 18.48 -6.91
N VAL A 62 18.51 19.25 -7.82
CA VAL A 62 19.62 20.17 -7.51
C VAL A 62 19.13 21.34 -6.64
N LEU A 63 18.00 21.95 -6.96
CA LEU A 63 17.43 23.07 -6.18
C LEU A 63 17.08 22.64 -4.75
N GLN A 64 16.39 21.50 -4.58
CA GLN A 64 16.05 20.96 -3.27
C GLN A 64 17.31 20.68 -2.43
N LYS A 65 18.35 20.08 -3.01
CA LYS A 65 19.63 19.84 -2.32
C LYS A 65 20.33 21.14 -1.90
N LYS A 66 20.34 22.15 -2.77
CA LYS A 66 20.91 23.47 -2.46
C LYS A 66 20.14 24.13 -1.32
N TYR A 67 18.81 24.05 -1.35
CA TYR A 67 17.94 24.59 -0.31
C TYR A 67 18.20 23.92 1.05
N GLN A 68 18.20 22.59 1.11
CA GLN A 68 18.51 21.84 2.34
C GLN A 68 19.89 22.18 2.89
N LYS A 69 20.90 22.34 2.02
CA LYS A 69 22.24 22.75 2.43
C LYS A 69 22.25 24.16 3.03
N LYS A 70 21.54 25.10 2.41
CA LYS A 70 21.39 26.48 2.90
C LYS A 70 20.75 26.50 4.29
N MET A 71 19.62 25.81 4.47
CA MET A 71 18.91 25.73 5.76
C MET A 71 19.81 25.17 6.87
N ARG A 72 20.54 24.07 6.61
CA ARG A 72 21.47 23.50 7.58
C ARG A 72 22.58 24.47 7.98
N GLN A 73 23.14 25.21 7.01
CA GLN A 73 24.18 26.19 7.28
C GLN A 73 23.66 27.37 8.11
N GLU A 74 22.42 27.80 7.88
CA GLU A 74 21.77 28.87 8.65
C GLU A 74 21.48 28.44 10.10
N GLU A 75 20.99 27.21 10.29
CA GLU A 75 20.78 26.60 11.61
C GLU A 75 22.08 26.51 12.42
N GLU A 76 23.19 26.13 11.78
CA GLU A 76 24.50 25.99 12.42
C GLU A 76 25.16 27.35 12.74
N ALA A 77 24.99 28.37 11.87
CA ALA A 77 25.78 29.60 11.95
C ALA A 77 25.19 30.69 12.85
N SER A 78 23.86 30.89 12.83
CA SER A 78 23.26 32.09 13.42
C SER A 78 22.15 31.82 14.43
N GLY A 79 21.52 30.64 14.42
CA GLY A 79 20.33 30.35 15.23
C GLY A 79 19.15 31.31 15.02
N ILE A 80 19.26 32.23 14.07
CA ILE A 80 18.29 33.29 13.73
C ILE A 80 18.00 33.12 12.24
N SER A 81 16.74 32.86 11.92
CA SER A 81 16.28 32.64 10.55
C SER A 81 16.46 33.91 9.70
N LEU A 82 17.14 33.79 8.56
CA LEU A 82 17.17 34.83 7.54
C LEU A 82 15.79 34.99 6.89
N GLU A 83 15.54 36.15 6.29
CA GLU A 83 14.33 36.40 5.51
C GLU A 83 14.27 35.46 4.31
N LYS A 84 13.19 34.65 4.23
CA LYS A 84 13.00 33.67 3.16
C LYS A 84 12.82 34.39 1.83
N THR A 85 13.63 34.03 0.84
CA THR A 85 13.44 34.53 -0.53
C THR A 85 12.22 33.88 -1.16
N GLU A 86 11.69 34.47 -2.23
CA GLU A 86 10.58 33.87 -2.97
C GLU A 86 10.88 32.43 -3.41
N LEU A 87 12.10 32.18 -3.88
CA LEU A 87 12.51 30.84 -4.31
C LEU A 87 12.53 29.84 -3.13
N ASP A 88 12.91 30.29 -1.94
CA ASP A 88 12.89 29.44 -0.74
C ASP A 88 11.45 29.03 -0.41
N ILE A 89 10.50 29.98 -0.44
CA ILE A 89 9.07 29.73 -0.20
C ILE A 89 8.52 28.72 -1.22
N LEU A 90 8.80 28.92 -2.51
CA LEU A 90 8.34 28.00 -3.55
C LEU A 90 8.94 26.59 -3.39
N LEU A 91 10.18 26.47 -2.95
CA LEU A 91 10.82 25.17 -2.71
C LEU A 91 10.24 24.46 -1.48
N GLU A 92 9.87 25.21 -0.44
CA GLU A 92 9.12 24.68 0.70
C GLU A 92 7.74 24.18 0.30
N GLU A 93 7.00 24.95 -0.49
CA GLU A 93 5.69 24.54 -1.00
C GLU A 93 5.78 23.28 -1.87
N ILE A 94 6.80 23.19 -2.74
CA ILE A 94 7.04 21.99 -3.54
C ILE A 94 7.35 20.79 -2.64
N TYR A 95 8.16 20.99 -1.61
CA TYR A 95 8.45 19.94 -0.64
C TYR A 95 7.19 19.45 0.06
N VAL A 96 6.32 20.36 0.52
CA VAL A 96 5.04 20.01 1.12
C VAL A 96 4.14 19.27 0.14
N ALA A 97 4.03 19.73 -1.11
CA ALA A 97 3.25 19.05 -2.16
C ALA A 97 3.76 17.63 -2.44
N GLU A 98 5.09 17.42 -2.43
CA GLU A 98 5.69 16.10 -2.57
C GLU A 98 5.33 15.18 -1.39
N GLN A 99 5.38 15.68 -0.15
CA GLN A 99 5.00 14.92 1.04
C GLN A 99 3.52 14.56 1.08
N ILE A 100 2.64 15.48 0.69
CA ILE A 100 1.20 15.22 0.57
C ILE A 100 0.96 14.12 -0.47
N GLY A 101 1.56 14.25 -1.66
CA GLY A 101 1.41 13.26 -2.72
C GLY A 101 1.96 11.88 -2.34
N GLU A 102 3.06 11.81 -1.59
CA GLU A 102 3.60 10.55 -1.07
C GLU A 102 2.66 9.92 -0.03
N ALA A 103 2.13 10.71 0.91
CA ALA A 103 1.19 10.24 1.93
C ALA A 103 -0.12 9.72 1.31
N GLU A 104 -0.70 10.45 0.35
CA GLU A 104 -1.92 10.02 -0.36
C GLU A 104 -1.70 8.70 -1.12
N GLN A 105 -0.52 8.51 -1.72
CA GLN A 105 -0.16 7.27 -2.41
C GLN A 105 0.03 6.10 -1.45
N GLU A 106 0.62 6.34 -0.29
CA GLU A 106 0.77 5.34 0.76
C GLU A 106 -0.59 4.89 1.30
N GLU A 107 -1.47 5.83 1.64
CA GLU A 107 -2.83 5.55 2.10
C GLU A 107 -3.66 4.79 1.05
N ALA A 108 -3.58 5.19 -0.22
CA ALA A 108 -4.26 4.47 -1.31
C ALA A 108 -3.73 3.04 -1.47
N SER A 109 -2.42 2.84 -1.29
CA SER A 109 -1.79 1.52 -1.36
C SER A 109 -2.22 0.63 -0.19
N ARG A 110 -2.25 1.18 1.03
CA ARG A 110 -2.74 0.49 2.23
C ARG A 110 -4.20 0.06 2.10
N MET A 111 -5.07 0.96 1.64
CA MET A 111 -6.48 0.65 1.43
C MET A 111 -6.70 -0.46 0.39
N ASN A 112 -5.92 -0.46 -0.69
CA ASN A 112 -6.00 -1.52 -1.69
C ASN A 112 -5.52 -2.86 -1.13
N GLN A 113 -4.44 -2.87 -0.34
CA GLN A 113 -3.95 -4.08 0.32
C GLN A 113 -4.99 -4.65 1.30
N GLU A 114 -5.61 -3.81 2.12
CA GLU A 114 -6.66 -4.24 3.06
C GLU A 114 -7.86 -4.84 2.32
N LYS A 115 -8.26 -4.27 1.18
CA LYS A 115 -9.32 -4.83 0.34
C LYS A 115 -8.95 -6.20 -0.23
N THR A 116 -7.73 -6.35 -0.74
CA THR A 116 -7.26 -7.65 -1.25
C THR A 116 -7.17 -8.69 -0.14
N ASP A 117 -6.73 -8.32 1.05
CA ASP A 117 -6.64 -9.23 2.19
C ASP A 117 -8.02 -9.66 2.68
N GLN A 118 -8.98 -8.74 2.72
CA GLN A 118 -10.38 -9.05 3.04
C GLN A 118 -11.03 -9.98 2.00
N GLU A 119 -10.78 -9.75 0.71
CA GLU A 119 -11.28 -10.60 -0.36
C GLU A 119 -10.66 -12.01 -0.28
N GLN A 120 -9.37 -12.09 0.00
CA GLN A 120 -8.66 -13.35 0.20
C GLN A 120 -9.19 -14.12 1.41
N ALA A 121 -9.39 -13.45 2.55
CA ALA A 121 -9.98 -14.05 3.75
C ALA A 121 -11.40 -14.58 3.49
N ARG A 122 -12.23 -13.84 2.75
CA ARG A 122 -13.56 -14.29 2.33
C ARG A 122 -13.50 -15.51 1.43
N ALA A 123 -12.58 -15.53 0.46
CA ALA A 123 -12.41 -16.67 -0.43
C ALA A 123 -11.93 -17.93 0.33
N ASP A 124 -11.02 -17.76 1.28
CA ASP A 124 -10.52 -18.84 2.13
C ASP A 124 -11.61 -19.38 3.08
N ASP A 125 -12.48 -18.53 3.63
CA ASP A 125 -13.62 -18.94 4.45
C ASP A 125 -14.66 -19.75 3.66
N VAL A 126 -14.96 -19.32 2.42
CA VAL A 126 -15.83 -20.09 1.51
C VAL A 126 -15.20 -21.44 1.16
N ARG A 127 -13.90 -21.47 0.89
CA ARG A 127 -13.16 -22.73 0.62
C ARG A 127 -13.21 -23.66 1.82
N TRP A 128 -12.97 -23.14 3.02
CA TRP A 128 -13.02 -23.90 4.28
C TRP A 128 -14.41 -24.47 4.50
N THR A 129 -15.45 -23.64 4.41
CA THR A 129 -16.84 -24.04 4.58
C THR A 129 -17.26 -25.12 3.58
N ALA A 130 -16.80 -25.04 2.32
CA ALA A 130 -17.07 -26.06 1.30
C ALA A 130 -16.34 -27.39 1.55
N MET A 131 -15.22 -27.37 2.27
CA MET A 131 -14.44 -28.55 2.63
C MET A 131 -14.85 -29.18 3.97
N GLU A 132 -15.78 -28.58 4.72
CA GLU A 132 -16.27 -29.15 5.97
C GLU A 132 -16.92 -30.52 5.76
N THR A 133 -16.60 -31.45 6.65
CA THR A 133 -17.35 -32.71 6.73
C THR A 133 -18.72 -32.47 7.37
N PHE A 134 -19.69 -33.36 7.08
CA PHE A 134 -21.04 -33.27 7.66
C PHE A 134 -21.05 -33.14 9.20
N ALA A 135 -20.10 -33.77 9.89
CA ALA A 135 -19.98 -33.69 11.35
C ALA A 135 -19.47 -32.31 11.83
N GLU A 136 -18.59 -31.65 11.06
CA GLU A 136 -18.08 -30.31 11.35
C GLU A 136 -19.16 -29.26 11.07
N THR A 137 -19.88 -29.39 9.94
CA THR A 137 -21.01 -28.50 9.61
C THR A 137 -22.13 -28.59 10.65
N GLN A 138 -22.45 -29.79 11.15
CA GLN A 138 -23.42 -29.95 12.25
C GLN A 138 -22.96 -29.24 13.53
N LYS A 139 -21.67 -29.35 13.90
CA LYS A 139 -21.12 -28.63 15.06
C LYS A 139 -21.16 -27.12 14.88
N ARG A 140 -20.84 -26.61 13.67
CA ARG A 140 -20.90 -25.18 13.35
C ARG A 140 -22.32 -24.61 13.44
N ASN A 141 -23.32 -25.38 13.03
CA ASN A 141 -24.74 -25.00 13.11
C ASN A 141 -25.36 -25.18 14.51
N GLY A 142 -24.59 -25.62 15.51
CA GLY A 142 -25.12 -25.89 16.86
C GLY A 142 -26.04 -27.10 16.93
N GLU A 143 -26.09 -27.93 15.88
CA GLU A 143 -26.79 -29.21 15.89
C GLU A 143 -25.91 -30.26 16.57
N GLU A 144 -25.70 -30.14 17.88
CA GLU A 144 -25.17 -31.26 18.67
C GLU A 144 -26.25 -32.35 18.74
N LYS A 145 -26.25 -33.26 17.77
CA LYS A 145 -26.86 -34.57 18.02
C LYS A 145 -25.97 -35.28 19.03
N GLU A 146 -26.56 -35.69 20.16
CA GLU A 146 -25.96 -36.59 21.14
C GLU A 146 -25.07 -37.60 20.41
N LYS A 147 -23.82 -37.76 20.86
CA LYS A 147 -22.88 -38.75 20.34
C LYS A 147 -23.63 -40.07 20.21
N LYS A 148 -24.10 -40.41 19.00
CA LYS A 148 -24.66 -41.73 18.74
C LYS A 148 -23.49 -42.68 18.95
N THR A 149 -23.48 -43.31 20.11
CA THR A 149 -22.56 -44.39 20.44
C THR A 149 -22.53 -45.30 19.22
N LYS A 150 -21.32 -45.54 18.68
CA LYS A 150 -21.11 -46.43 17.54
C LYS A 150 -21.99 -47.65 17.77
N ARG A 151 -23.00 -47.84 16.92
CA ARG A 151 -23.96 -48.94 17.05
C ARG A 151 -23.13 -50.23 17.07
N LYS A 152 -22.95 -50.80 18.26
CA LYS A 152 -22.18 -52.03 18.46
C LYS A 152 -22.84 -53.05 17.54
N ARG A 153 -22.09 -53.57 16.57
CA ARG A 153 -22.56 -54.67 15.72
C ARG A 153 -23.10 -55.75 16.66
N ARG A 154 -24.33 -56.23 16.40
CA ARG A 154 -25.02 -57.28 17.18
C ARG A 154 -24.25 -58.61 17.06
N SER A 155 -23.06 -58.65 17.65
CA SER A 155 -22.18 -59.82 17.71
C SER A 155 -22.13 -60.40 19.13
N GLY A 156 -22.83 -59.79 20.10
CA GLY A 156 -22.88 -60.26 21.48
C GLY A 156 -23.77 -61.48 21.65
N GLU A 157 -24.95 -61.49 21.02
CA GLU A 157 -25.97 -62.53 21.19
C GLU A 157 -25.46 -63.95 20.87
N MET A 158 -24.67 -64.11 19.81
CA MET A 158 -24.07 -65.40 19.47
C MET A 158 -22.93 -65.79 20.42
N VAL A 159 -22.19 -64.82 20.95
CA VAL A 159 -21.10 -65.07 21.91
C VAL A 159 -21.65 -65.42 23.29
N ASP A 160 -22.76 -64.81 23.68
CA ASP A 160 -23.45 -65.11 24.94
C ASP A 160 -24.09 -66.51 24.88
N TYR A 161 -24.71 -66.87 23.75
CA TYR A 161 -25.19 -68.23 23.52
C TYR A 161 -24.06 -69.28 23.56
N LEU A 162 -22.90 -69.01 22.94
CA LEU A 162 -21.76 -69.93 22.97
C LEU A 162 -21.17 -70.08 24.38
N LYS A 163 -21.14 -69.02 25.19
CA LYS A 163 -20.73 -69.10 26.59
C LYS A 163 -21.69 -69.92 27.44
N GLU A 164 -22.99 -69.68 27.31
CA GLU A 164 -24.03 -70.39 28.05
C GLU A 164 -24.02 -71.89 27.70
N LYS A 165 -23.83 -72.22 26.42
CA LYS A 165 -23.69 -73.60 25.94
C LYS A 165 -22.43 -74.26 26.52
N PHE A 166 -21.29 -73.56 26.55
CA PHE A 166 -20.05 -74.06 27.13
C PHE A 166 -20.16 -74.30 28.65
N GLU A 167 -20.81 -73.39 29.38
CA GLU A 167 -21.06 -73.55 30.83
C GLU A 167 -22.03 -74.69 31.14
N SER A 168 -23.01 -74.94 30.27
CA SER A 168 -23.92 -76.07 30.40
C SER A 168 -23.24 -77.42 30.14
N GLU A 169 -22.21 -77.45 29.29
CA GLU A 169 -21.43 -78.66 28.98
C GLU A 169 -20.32 -78.94 30.01
N GLN A 170 -19.82 -77.92 30.72
CA GLN A 170 -18.87 -78.11 31.82
C GLN A 170 -19.50 -78.62 33.13
N LYS A 171 -20.83 -78.62 33.25
CA LYS A 171 -21.56 -79.08 34.44
C LYS A 171 -22.09 -80.52 34.34
N VAL A 172 -21.59 -81.30 33.37
CA VAL A 172 -21.80 -82.75 33.24
C VAL A 172 -20.47 -83.46 33.43
#